data_AF-A0A553ZNU1-F1
#
_entry.id   AF-A0A553ZNU1-F1
#
_cell.length_a   1.000
_cell.length_b   1.000
_cell.length_c   1.000
_cell.angle_alpha   90.00
_cell.angle_beta   90.00
_cell.angle_gamma   90.00
#
_symmetry.space_group_name_H-M   'P 1'
#
loop_
_entity.id
_entity.type
_entity.pdbx_description
1 polymer ?
#
loop_
_entity_poly.entity_id
_entity_poly.type
_entity_poly.pdbx_seq_one_letter_code
_entity_poly.pdbx_strand_id
1 'polypeptide(L)'
;MPATITEEPLSVRFIFNDGSRYVADLDGLPNPELARDLAQGLASNAHPHGGIGTKRTATGYAVSLRQMVVKLAEAGFTGLASDLTRPVLMRFWLAGNAVHERNTRMILKGFDAVTSALRTEVREYLAGNKLHVKPRTRPYRAYTDGEWERLGTSLRALVDDSWVQHKRALELATKGADPRITMRNSKADMAWLMMRDGPIPWRDGYREYARGHIESIPRKSDSQLRQVREALFPTPLVQYAYMILLGMYSGIVPDGISDLCGEDVEWAGDSTILLSYVKGRTSRESVNIPGRAVRLLERWLQFSEPAPASPMTNAAACCGSPTARMPDDRSARRPRTGKSAVASSTRSAW
;
A
#
# COMPACT_ATOMS: atom_id res chain seq x y z
N MET A 1 14.65 -4.57 -18.41
CA MET A 1 14.22 -5.00 -17.07
C MET A 1 14.05 -6.52 -17.12
N PRO A 2 15.05 -7.31 -16.72
CA PRO A 2 14.94 -8.76 -16.84
C PRO A 2 13.89 -9.30 -15.87
N ALA A 3 13.11 -10.27 -16.34
CA ALA A 3 12.37 -11.19 -15.49
C ALA A 3 12.98 -12.59 -15.66
N THR A 4 13.23 -13.28 -14.55
CA THR A 4 13.87 -14.60 -14.55
C THR A 4 12.96 -15.61 -13.87
N ILE A 5 12.80 -16.77 -14.51
CA ILE A 5 12.02 -17.88 -13.98
C ILE A 5 12.97 -18.75 -13.16
N THR A 6 12.54 -19.16 -11.98
CA THR A 6 13.16 -20.22 -11.18
C THR A 6 12.18 -21.38 -11.18
N GLU A 7 12.62 -22.59 -11.55
CA GLU A 7 11.73 -23.75 -11.68
C GLU A 7 11.44 -24.41 -10.33
N GLU A 8 12.38 -24.37 -9.39
CA GLU A 8 12.29 -25.06 -8.09
C GLU A 8 12.79 -24.17 -6.95
N PRO A 9 11.90 -23.63 -6.10
CA PRO A 9 10.44 -23.57 -6.26
C PRO A 9 10.02 -22.65 -7.41
N LEU A 10 8.89 -22.97 -8.06
CA LEU A 10 8.43 -22.22 -9.25
C LEU A 10 8.17 -20.75 -8.90
N SER A 11 8.92 -19.83 -9.50
CA SER A 11 8.72 -18.40 -9.28
C SER A 11 9.21 -17.54 -10.43
N VAL A 12 8.66 -16.32 -10.55
CA VAL A 12 9.12 -15.30 -11.49
C VAL A 12 9.67 -14.10 -10.73
N ARG A 13 10.96 -13.84 -10.88
CA ARG A 13 11.66 -12.71 -10.27
C ARG A 13 11.73 -11.54 -11.23
N PHE A 14 11.31 -10.36 -10.77
CA PHE A 14 11.37 -9.10 -11.49
C PHE A 14 12.37 -8.15 -10.84
N ILE A 15 13.13 -7.45 -11.68
CA ILE A 15 13.97 -6.31 -11.30
C ILE A 15 13.51 -5.10 -12.13
N PHE A 16 13.04 -4.05 -11.44
CA PHE A 16 12.50 -2.84 -12.07
C PHE A 16 13.56 -1.73 -12.16
N ASN A 17 13.28 -0.68 -12.94
CA ASN A 17 14.22 0.44 -13.17
C ASN A 17 14.54 1.24 -11.91
N ASP A 18 13.61 1.28 -10.96
CA ASP A 18 13.78 1.90 -9.64
C ASP A 18 14.64 1.04 -8.67
N GLY A 19 15.20 -0.07 -9.16
CA GLY A 19 15.95 -1.04 -8.36
C GLY A 19 15.06 -1.94 -7.48
N SER A 20 13.75 -1.67 -7.42
CA SER A 20 12.82 -2.47 -6.65
C SER A 20 12.70 -3.88 -7.23
N ARG A 21 12.39 -4.83 -6.34
CA ARG A 21 12.30 -6.26 -6.67
C ARG A 21 10.94 -6.81 -6.31
N TYR A 22 10.50 -7.78 -7.10
CA TYR A 22 9.30 -8.56 -6.82
C TYR A 22 9.52 -10.02 -7.21
N VAL A 23 9.09 -10.93 -6.35
CA VAL A 23 9.08 -12.37 -6.64
C VAL A 23 7.63 -12.82 -6.65
N ALA A 24 7.15 -13.27 -7.81
CA ALA A 24 5.88 -13.95 -7.93
C ALA A 24 6.11 -15.44 -7.61
N ASP A 25 5.80 -15.84 -6.38
CA ASP A 25 5.92 -17.23 -5.92
C ASP A 25 4.77 -18.11 -6.45
N LEU A 26 5.00 -18.96 -7.44
CA LEU A 26 3.97 -19.78 -8.10
C LEU A 26 3.97 -21.23 -7.63
N ASP A 27 4.70 -21.54 -6.56
CA ASP A 27 4.81 -22.89 -6.03
C ASP A 27 3.50 -23.37 -5.39
N GLY A 28 3.32 -24.70 -5.36
CA GLY A 28 2.14 -25.33 -4.74
C GLY A 28 0.80 -25.08 -5.43
N LEU A 29 0.77 -24.52 -6.64
CA LEU A 29 -0.46 -24.34 -7.40
C LEU A 29 -1.02 -25.69 -7.90
N PRO A 30 -2.36 -25.85 -7.99
CA PRO A 30 -3.01 -27.16 -8.21
C PRO A 30 -2.77 -27.77 -9.60
N ASN A 31 -2.41 -26.97 -10.61
CA ASN A 31 -1.97 -27.44 -11.91
C ASN A 31 -0.57 -26.85 -12.20
N PRO A 32 0.51 -27.57 -11.83
CA PRO A 32 1.88 -27.05 -11.91
C PRO A 32 2.36 -26.90 -13.36
N GLU A 33 1.85 -27.71 -14.29
CA GLU A 33 2.19 -27.64 -15.71
C GLU A 33 1.67 -26.34 -16.34
N LEU A 34 0.38 -26.04 -16.13
CA LEU A 34 -0.19 -24.76 -16.56
C LEU A 34 0.47 -23.58 -15.85
N ALA A 35 0.81 -23.72 -14.56
CA ALA A 35 1.50 -22.66 -13.83
C ALA A 35 2.86 -22.32 -14.46
N ARG A 36 3.63 -23.34 -14.87
CA ARG A 36 4.92 -23.18 -15.56
C ARG A 36 4.78 -22.46 -16.90
N ASP A 37 3.84 -22.89 -17.74
CA ASP A 37 3.58 -22.24 -19.03
C ASP A 37 3.18 -20.76 -18.86
N LEU A 38 2.29 -20.49 -17.89
CA LEU A 38 1.87 -19.13 -17.59
C LEU A 38 3.01 -18.30 -16.95
N ALA A 39 3.94 -18.92 -16.22
CA ALA A 39 5.14 -18.26 -15.69
C ALA A 39 6.05 -17.78 -16.83
N GLN A 40 6.20 -18.59 -17.88
CA GLN A 40 6.93 -18.20 -19.09
C GLN A 40 6.26 -17.03 -19.80
N GLY A 41 4.93 -17.06 -19.93
CA GLY A 41 4.18 -15.93 -20.46
C GLY A 41 4.26 -14.68 -19.60
N LEU A 42 4.30 -14.83 -18.28
CA LEU A 42 4.45 -13.72 -17.34
C LEU A 42 5.84 -13.06 -17.47
N ALA A 43 6.92 -13.85 -17.49
CA ALA A 43 8.28 -13.35 -17.65
C ALA A 43 8.47 -12.64 -19.00
N SER A 44 7.90 -13.18 -20.07
CA SER A 44 7.96 -12.61 -21.42
C SER A 44 7.24 -11.26 -21.54
N ASN A 45 6.31 -10.95 -20.63
CA ASN A 45 5.63 -9.66 -20.59
C ASN A 45 6.41 -8.56 -19.83
N ALA A 46 7.61 -8.85 -19.31
CA ALA A 46 8.49 -7.84 -18.72
C ALA A 46 9.11 -6.91 -19.78
N HIS A 47 9.38 -5.66 -19.41
CA HIS A 47 10.06 -4.68 -20.28
C HIS A 47 11.51 -5.12 -20.61
N PRO A 48 12.03 -5.01 -21.85
CA PRO A 48 11.57 -4.10 -22.91
C PRO A 48 10.52 -4.68 -23.85
N HIS A 49 10.30 -5.98 -23.84
CA HIS A 49 9.45 -6.63 -24.83
C HIS A 49 7.96 -6.63 -24.45
N GLY A 50 7.64 -6.43 -23.17
CA GLY A 50 6.26 -6.34 -22.69
C GLY A 50 5.95 -5.12 -21.81
N GLY A 51 4.68 -4.98 -21.44
CA GLY A 51 4.14 -3.82 -20.74
C GLY A 51 4.30 -3.82 -19.22
N ILE A 52 4.93 -4.83 -18.63
CA ILE A 52 5.17 -4.89 -17.17
C ILE A 52 6.42 -4.07 -16.86
N GLY A 53 6.20 -2.83 -16.39
CA GLY A 53 7.28 -1.91 -15.98
C GLY A 53 7.28 -1.53 -14.51
N THR A 54 6.30 -1.99 -13.71
CA THR A 54 6.19 -1.64 -12.28
C THR A 54 5.81 -2.84 -11.42
N LYS A 55 6.23 -2.83 -10.15
CA LYS A 55 5.88 -3.86 -9.15
C LYS A 55 4.38 -4.08 -9.05
N ARG A 56 3.59 -3.00 -8.95
CA ARG A 56 2.11 -3.08 -8.91
C ARG A 56 1.54 -3.82 -10.12
N THR A 57 2.06 -3.56 -11.32
CA THR A 57 1.62 -4.23 -12.54
C THR A 57 1.97 -5.72 -12.50
N ALA A 58 3.20 -6.07 -12.13
CA ALA A 58 3.65 -7.45 -12.00
C ALA A 58 2.80 -8.24 -10.99
N THR A 59 2.51 -7.65 -9.81
CA THR A 59 1.62 -8.24 -8.81
C THR A 59 0.23 -8.52 -9.38
N GLY A 60 -0.36 -7.57 -10.11
CA GLY A 60 -1.70 -7.76 -10.70
C GLY A 60 -1.74 -8.90 -11.73
N TYR A 61 -0.67 -9.07 -12.51
CA TYR A 61 -0.53 -10.19 -13.44
C TYR A 61 -0.35 -11.51 -12.70
N ALA A 62 0.55 -11.58 -11.71
CA ALA A 62 0.79 -12.77 -10.90
C ALA A 62 -0.49 -13.24 -10.17
N VAL A 63 -1.28 -12.31 -9.62
CA VAL A 63 -2.59 -12.63 -9.03
C VAL A 63 -3.55 -13.22 -10.06
N SER A 64 -3.60 -12.64 -11.26
CA SER A 64 -4.51 -13.14 -12.32
C SER A 64 -4.07 -14.51 -12.85
N LEU A 65 -2.76 -14.76 -12.91
CA LEU A 65 -2.19 -16.07 -13.23
C LEU A 65 -2.62 -17.11 -12.20
N ARG A 66 -2.37 -16.87 -10.91
CA ARG A 66 -2.77 -17.80 -9.83
C ARG A 66 -4.26 -18.14 -9.91
N GLN A 67 -5.09 -17.12 -10.07
CA GLN A 67 -6.54 -17.31 -10.16
C GLN A 67 -6.95 -18.11 -11.39
N MET A 68 -6.25 -17.96 -12.51
CA MET A 68 -6.50 -18.79 -13.69
C MET A 68 -6.17 -20.24 -13.41
N VAL A 69 -4.99 -20.54 -12.84
CA VAL A 69 -4.59 -21.90 -12.49
C VAL A 69 -5.57 -22.54 -11.50
N VAL A 70 -5.90 -21.84 -10.41
CA VAL A 70 -6.82 -22.34 -9.38
C VAL A 70 -8.22 -22.57 -9.95
N LYS A 71 -8.82 -21.58 -10.62
CA LYS A 71 -10.19 -21.71 -11.12
C LYS A 71 -10.34 -22.73 -12.24
N LEU A 72 -9.32 -22.88 -13.09
CA LEU A 72 -9.35 -23.92 -14.12
C LEU A 72 -9.20 -25.31 -13.52
N ALA A 73 -8.32 -25.48 -12.52
CA ALA A 73 -8.20 -26.74 -11.79
C ALA A 73 -9.50 -27.10 -11.02
N GLU A 74 -10.14 -26.13 -10.35
CA GLU A 74 -11.46 -26.29 -9.72
C GLU A 74 -12.55 -26.72 -10.73
N ALA A 75 -12.43 -26.27 -11.99
CA ALA A 75 -13.31 -26.67 -13.08
C ALA A 75 -12.88 -27.99 -13.77
N GLY A 76 -11.87 -28.70 -13.22
CA GLY A 76 -11.39 -30.00 -13.70
C GLY A 76 -10.36 -29.95 -14.84
N PHE A 77 -9.77 -28.79 -15.15
CA PHE A 77 -8.74 -28.68 -16.19
C PHE A 77 -7.35 -29.04 -15.65
N THR A 78 -6.72 -30.04 -16.26
CA THR A 78 -5.42 -30.59 -15.84
C THR A 78 -4.32 -30.47 -16.90
N GLY A 79 -4.59 -29.84 -18.05
CA GLY A 79 -3.65 -29.77 -19.18
C GLY A 79 -2.68 -28.58 -19.11
N LEU A 80 -1.85 -28.48 -20.15
CA LEU A 80 -0.90 -27.39 -20.42
C LEU A 80 -1.61 -26.16 -20.99
N ALA A 81 -0.89 -25.05 -21.17
CA ALA A 81 -1.42 -23.90 -21.89
C ALA A 81 -1.76 -24.24 -23.37
N SER A 82 -1.02 -25.16 -24.00
CA SER A 82 -1.31 -25.67 -25.35
C SER A 82 -2.64 -26.46 -25.43
N ASP A 83 -3.15 -26.95 -24.30
CA ASP A 83 -4.41 -27.68 -24.22
C ASP A 83 -5.63 -26.80 -23.99
N LEU A 84 -5.41 -25.50 -23.74
CA LEU A 84 -6.49 -24.55 -23.63
C LEU A 84 -7.26 -24.49 -24.94
N THR A 85 -8.58 -24.42 -24.81
CA THR A 85 -9.52 -24.27 -25.93
C THR A 85 -10.31 -22.99 -25.77
N ARG A 86 -10.87 -22.50 -26.87
CA ARG A 86 -11.73 -21.31 -26.84
C ARG A 86 -12.90 -21.45 -25.84
N PRO A 87 -13.64 -22.58 -25.75
CA PRO A 87 -14.69 -22.75 -24.75
C PRO A 87 -14.21 -22.68 -23.30
N VAL A 88 -13.02 -23.24 -22.98
CA VAL A 88 -12.45 -23.17 -21.62
C VAL A 88 -12.13 -21.74 -21.24
N LEU A 89 -11.46 -20.99 -22.12
CA LEU A 89 -11.13 -19.58 -21.89
C LEU A 89 -12.38 -18.70 -21.79
N MET A 90 -13.37 -18.93 -22.65
CA MET A 90 -14.62 -18.20 -22.63
C MET A 90 -15.37 -18.38 -21.29
N ARG A 91 -15.49 -19.61 -20.79
CA ARG A 91 -16.10 -19.87 -19.47
C ARG A 91 -15.33 -19.18 -18.34
N PHE A 92 -14.01 -19.30 -18.36
CA PHE A 92 -13.15 -18.65 -17.37
C PHE A 92 -13.32 -17.12 -17.37
N TRP A 93 -13.32 -16.49 -18.55
CA TRP A 93 -13.47 -15.04 -18.64
C TRP A 93 -14.89 -14.55 -18.34
N LEU A 94 -15.94 -15.29 -18.72
CA LEU A 94 -17.32 -14.96 -18.35
C LEU A 94 -17.53 -14.92 -16.82
N ALA A 95 -16.86 -15.82 -16.08
CA ALA A 95 -16.89 -15.83 -14.61
C ALA A 95 -15.94 -14.81 -13.96
N GLY A 96 -15.19 -14.05 -14.76
CA GLY A 96 -14.17 -13.11 -14.32
C GLY A 96 -14.59 -11.64 -14.41
N ASN A 97 -13.60 -10.77 -14.46
CA ASN A 97 -13.78 -9.34 -14.70
C ASN A 97 -12.77 -8.84 -15.75
N ALA A 98 -12.93 -7.59 -16.18
CA ALA A 98 -12.10 -6.97 -17.20
C ALA A 98 -10.60 -6.97 -16.91
N VAL A 99 -10.19 -6.91 -15.64
CA VAL A 99 -8.77 -6.92 -15.25
C VAL A 99 -8.18 -8.32 -15.46
N HIS A 100 -8.87 -9.35 -15.00
CA HIS A 100 -8.40 -10.73 -15.13
C HIS A 100 -8.39 -11.18 -16.58
N GLU A 101 -9.43 -10.88 -17.37
CA GLU A 101 -9.42 -11.16 -18.80
C GLU A 101 -8.24 -10.46 -19.49
N ARG A 102 -8.04 -9.16 -19.24
CA ARG A 102 -6.91 -8.43 -19.83
C ARG A 102 -5.57 -9.07 -19.48
N ASN A 103 -5.32 -9.34 -18.21
CA ASN A 103 -4.02 -9.82 -17.74
C ASN A 103 -3.75 -11.25 -18.23
N THR A 104 -4.73 -12.16 -18.14
CA THR A 104 -4.57 -13.55 -18.61
C THR A 104 -4.42 -13.63 -20.12
N ARG A 105 -5.13 -12.79 -20.90
CA ARG A 105 -4.88 -12.65 -22.35
C ARG A 105 -3.44 -12.25 -22.64
N MET A 106 -2.89 -11.28 -21.90
CA MET A 106 -1.51 -10.84 -22.10
C MET A 106 -0.51 -11.92 -21.73
N ILE A 107 -0.73 -12.63 -20.62
CA ILE A 107 0.12 -13.77 -20.21
C ILE A 107 0.14 -14.84 -21.31
N LEU A 108 -1.03 -15.25 -21.80
CA LEU A 108 -1.12 -16.27 -22.86
C LEU A 108 -0.46 -15.81 -24.17
N LYS A 109 -0.62 -14.53 -24.55
CA LYS A 109 0.10 -13.96 -25.70
C LYS A 109 1.62 -13.97 -25.50
N GLY A 110 2.08 -13.64 -24.30
CA GLY A 110 3.51 -13.69 -23.95
C GLY A 110 4.07 -15.10 -24.01
N PHE A 111 3.29 -16.11 -23.58
CA PHE A 111 3.66 -17.52 -23.68
C PHE A 111 3.78 -17.93 -25.14
N ASP A 112 2.75 -17.67 -25.95
CA ASP A 112 2.71 -18.04 -27.36
C ASP A 112 3.78 -17.31 -28.19
N ALA A 113 4.14 -16.08 -27.83
CA ALA A 113 5.24 -15.35 -28.49
C ALA A 113 6.59 -16.06 -28.34
N VAL A 114 6.78 -16.86 -27.29
CA VAL A 114 8.03 -17.61 -27.04
C VAL A 114 7.93 -19.06 -27.51
N THR A 115 6.76 -19.70 -27.35
CA THR A 115 6.61 -21.15 -27.58
C THR A 115 5.88 -21.48 -28.87
N SER A 116 5.08 -20.56 -29.42
CA SER A 116 4.12 -20.81 -30.52
C SER A 116 3.18 -22.00 -30.27
N ALA A 117 3.01 -22.41 -29.02
CA ALA A 117 2.35 -23.67 -28.65
C ALA A 117 0.83 -23.56 -28.49
N LEU A 118 0.25 -22.35 -28.51
CA LEU A 118 -1.21 -22.23 -28.40
C LEU A 118 -1.89 -22.69 -29.68
N ARG A 119 -3.08 -23.29 -29.53
CA ARG A 119 -3.93 -23.67 -30.66
C ARG A 119 -4.33 -22.44 -31.48
N THR A 120 -4.43 -22.58 -32.81
CA THR A 120 -4.81 -21.49 -33.72
C THR A 120 -6.10 -20.78 -33.30
N GLU A 121 -7.13 -21.55 -32.94
CA GLU A 121 -8.41 -21.01 -32.44
C GLU A 121 -8.28 -20.15 -31.18
N VAL A 122 -7.30 -20.46 -30.31
CA VAL A 122 -7.03 -19.69 -29.10
C VAL A 122 -6.28 -18.42 -29.46
N ARG A 123 -5.29 -18.48 -30.35
CA ARG A 123 -4.56 -17.28 -30.82
C ARG A 123 -5.52 -16.25 -31.43
N GLU A 124 -6.42 -16.70 -32.29
CA GLU A 124 -7.47 -15.86 -32.88
C GLU A 124 -8.38 -15.28 -31.81
N TYR A 125 -8.82 -16.10 -30.85
CA TYR A 125 -9.68 -15.63 -29.76
C TYR A 125 -8.99 -14.60 -28.85
N LEU A 126 -7.68 -14.77 -28.61
CA LEU A 126 -6.84 -13.82 -27.86
C LEU A 126 -6.68 -12.48 -28.59
N ALA A 127 -6.65 -12.49 -29.92
CA ALA A 127 -6.59 -11.29 -30.77
C ALA A 127 -7.94 -10.57 -30.91
N GLY A 128 -9.04 -11.30 -30.78
CA GLY A 128 -10.40 -10.75 -30.91
C GLY A 128 -10.89 -9.86 -29.76
N ASN A 129 -12.19 -9.54 -29.82
CA ASN A 129 -12.84 -8.66 -28.86
C ASN A 129 -12.83 -9.24 -27.44
N LYS A 130 -12.63 -8.34 -26.47
CA LYS A 130 -12.76 -8.67 -25.05
C LYS A 130 -14.24 -8.84 -24.69
N LEU A 131 -14.53 -9.79 -23.81
CA LEU A 131 -15.88 -9.97 -23.26
C LEU A 131 -16.24 -8.80 -22.34
N HIS A 132 -15.28 -8.39 -21.51
CA HIS A 132 -15.46 -7.29 -20.57
C HIS A 132 -14.92 -5.98 -21.13
N VAL A 133 -15.83 -5.13 -21.60
CA VAL A 133 -15.49 -3.78 -22.07
C VAL A 133 -15.37 -2.84 -20.88
N LYS A 134 -14.17 -2.30 -20.62
CA LYS A 134 -14.03 -1.19 -19.67
C LYS A 134 -14.56 0.10 -20.30
N PRO A 135 -15.37 0.90 -19.58
CA PRO A 135 -15.67 2.26 -20.01
C PRO A 135 -14.38 3.03 -20.25
N ARG A 136 -14.29 3.75 -21.37
CA ARG A 136 -13.15 4.63 -21.63
C ARG A 136 -13.19 5.76 -20.61
N THR A 137 -12.16 5.86 -19.77
CA THR A 137 -11.99 7.02 -18.89
C THR A 137 -11.70 8.23 -19.77
N ARG A 138 -12.40 9.34 -19.53
CA ARG A 138 -12.03 10.62 -20.14
C ARG A 138 -10.75 11.13 -19.45
N PRO A 139 -9.77 11.68 -20.19
CA PRO A 139 -8.65 12.36 -19.57
C PRO A 139 -9.14 13.42 -18.59
N TYR A 140 -8.41 13.61 -17.49
CA TYR A 140 -8.68 14.73 -16.59
C TYR A 140 -8.49 16.04 -17.35
N ARG A 141 -9.40 17.00 -17.13
CA ARG A 141 -9.22 18.36 -17.64
C ARG A 141 -8.12 19.02 -16.83
N ALA A 142 -7.26 19.78 -17.50
CA ALA A 142 -6.29 20.63 -16.81
C ALA A 142 -7.04 21.66 -15.95
N TYR A 143 -6.46 22.00 -14.80
CA TYR A 143 -6.91 23.13 -14.02
C TYR A 143 -6.78 24.41 -14.85
N THR A 144 -7.75 25.31 -14.71
CA THR A 144 -7.57 26.70 -15.13
C THR A 144 -6.53 27.39 -14.25
N ASP A 145 -5.91 28.47 -14.74
CA ASP A 145 -4.92 29.23 -13.97
C ASP A 145 -5.46 29.68 -12.61
N GLY A 146 -6.72 30.14 -12.58
CA GLY A 146 -7.37 30.55 -11.33
C GLY A 146 -7.65 29.38 -10.37
N GLU A 147 -8.01 28.19 -10.87
CA GLU A 147 -8.15 27.00 -10.01
C GLU A 147 -6.80 26.56 -9.45
N TRP A 148 -5.75 26.61 -10.28
CA TRP A 148 -4.39 26.25 -9.89
C TRP A 148 -3.84 27.18 -8.81
N GLU A 149 -4.05 28.49 -8.97
CA GLU A 149 -3.65 29.49 -7.99
C GLU A 149 -4.40 29.32 -6.66
N ARG A 150 -5.73 29.12 -6.71
CA ARG A 150 -6.54 28.88 -5.51
C ARG A 150 -6.12 27.61 -4.78
N LEU A 151 -5.83 26.53 -5.51
CA LEU A 151 -5.30 25.30 -4.93
C LEU A 151 -3.97 25.58 -4.23
N GLY A 152 -3.02 26.22 -4.91
CA GLY A 152 -1.73 26.57 -4.32
C GLY A 152 -1.87 27.42 -3.05
N THR A 153 -2.78 28.39 -3.03
CA THR A 153 -3.05 29.23 -1.84
C THR A 153 -3.62 28.42 -0.68
N SER A 154 -4.63 27.58 -0.94
CA SER A 154 -5.23 26.73 0.10
C SER A 154 -4.23 25.73 0.69
N LEU A 155 -3.38 25.15 -0.16
CA LEU A 155 -2.34 24.21 0.30
C LEU A 155 -1.28 24.91 1.15
N ARG A 156 -0.85 26.11 0.77
CA ARG A 156 0.09 26.92 1.58
C ARG A 156 -0.50 27.23 2.95
N ALA A 157 -1.73 27.72 2.99
CA ALA A 157 -2.42 28.03 4.24
C ALA A 157 -2.51 26.80 5.15
N LEU A 158 -2.87 25.64 4.59
CA LEU A 158 -2.92 24.38 5.34
C LEU A 158 -1.55 23.96 5.90
N VAL A 159 -0.49 24.08 5.10
CA VAL A 159 0.88 23.76 5.53
C VAL A 159 1.38 24.73 6.60
N ASP A 160 1.10 26.02 6.45
CA ASP A 160 1.49 27.05 7.42
C ASP A 160 0.75 26.88 8.75
N ASP A 161 -0.57 26.65 8.70
CA ASP A 161 -1.40 26.42 9.89
C ASP A 161 -0.98 25.16 10.64
N SER A 162 -0.75 24.06 9.92
CA SER A 162 -0.29 22.80 10.53
C SER A 162 1.10 22.95 11.15
N TRP A 163 2.00 23.71 10.52
CA TRP A 163 3.32 23.99 11.08
C TRP A 163 3.27 24.83 12.37
N VAL A 164 2.39 25.83 12.42
CA VAL A 164 2.18 26.61 13.64
C VAL A 164 1.62 25.74 14.77
N GLN A 165 0.67 24.85 14.45
CA GLN A 165 0.13 23.90 15.41
C GLN A 165 1.19 22.91 15.90
N HIS A 166 2.04 22.42 15.01
CA HIS A 166 3.14 21.52 15.35
C HIS A 166 4.12 22.16 16.34
N LYS A 167 4.61 23.37 16.06
CA LYS A 167 5.51 24.09 16.97
C LYS A 167 4.88 24.31 18.35
N ARG A 168 3.60 24.69 18.40
CA ARG A 168 2.86 24.81 19.66
C ARG A 168 2.74 23.48 20.41
N ALA A 169 2.57 22.38 19.69
CA ALA A 169 2.46 21.05 20.29
C ALA A 169 3.81 20.55 20.83
N LEU A 170 4.93 20.87 20.15
CA LEU A 170 6.27 20.63 20.67
C LEU A 170 6.53 21.41 21.96
N GLU A 171 6.21 22.72 21.98
CA GLU A 171 6.29 23.55 23.19
C GLU A 171 5.35 23.08 24.31
N LEU A 172 4.25 22.44 23.95
CA LEU A 172 3.32 21.87 24.92
C LEU A 172 3.87 20.56 25.52
N ALA A 173 4.56 19.76 24.72
CA ALA A 173 5.21 18.52 25.17
C ALA A 173 6.33 18.80 26.17
N THR A 174 7.11 19.89 26.01
CA THR A 174 8.17 20.25 26.98
C THR A 174 7.63 20.66 28.35
N LYS A 175 6.36 21.05 28.42
CA LYS A 175 5.66 21.39 29.67
C LYS A 175 4.94 20.21 30.31
N GLY A 176 4.89 19.06 29.61
CA GLY A 176 4.26 17.85 30.09
C GLY A 176 5.22 16.98 30.89
N ALA A 177 4.65 15.98 31.57
CA ALA A 177 5.39 14.92 32.23
C ALA A 177 4.61 13.60 32.15
N ASP A 178 5.14 12.52 32.73
CA ASP A 178 4.47 11.22 32.71
C ASP A 178 3.07 11.31 33.35
N PRO A 179 1.98 11.02 32.59
CA PRO A 179 0.63 10.99 33.14
C PRO A 179 0.47 10.06 34.33
N ARG A 180 1.28 9.00 34.44
CA ARG A 180 1.26 8.04 35.56
C ARG A 180 1.82 8.63 36.85
N ILE A 181 2.79 9.53 36.74
CA ILE A 181 3.44 10.19 37.89
C ILE A 181 2.62 11.41 38.30
N THR A 182 2.23 12.23 37.33
CA THR A 182 1.46 13.45 37.59
C THR A 182 0.02 13.14 37.99
N MET A 183 -0.51 11.98 37.62
CA MET A 183 -1.92 11.59 37.79
C MET A 183 -2.89 12.59 37.14
N ARG A 184 -2.41 13.35 36.14
CA ARG A 184 -3.19 14.39 35.43
C ARG A 184 -3.57 13.92 34.04
N ASN A 185 -4.75 14.36 33.61
CA ASN A 185 -5.24 14.18 32.26
C ASN A 185 -5.19 15.50 31.49
N SER A 186 -3.99 15.93 31.10
CA SER A 186 -3.74 17.22 30.44
C SER A 186 -3.21 17.04 29.03
N LYS A 187 -3.43 18.04 28.16
CA LYS A 187 -2.86 18.04 26.80
C LYS A 187 -1.32 18.05 26.80
N ALA A 188 -0.70 18.62 27.82
CA ALA A 188 0.75 18.65 27.98
C ALA A 188 1.31 17.25 28.24
N ASP A 189 0.71 16.51 29.18
CA ASP A 189 1.14 15.15 29.51
C ASP A 189 0.85 14.17 28.35
N MET A 190 -0.24 14.39 27.59
CA MET A 190 -0.50 13.67 26.33
C MET A 190 0.57 13.95 25.27
N ALA A 191 0.94 15.21 25.08
CA ALA A 191 1.93 15.62 24.09
C ALA A 191 3.32 15.08 24.45
N TRP A 192 3.69 15.15 25.73
CA TRP A 192 4.91 14.55 26.27
C TRP A 192 4.97 13.05 26.00
N LEU A 193 3.88 12.32 26.29
CA LEU A 193 3.83 10.88 26.07
C LEU A 193 3.99 10.53 24.58
N MET A 194 3.29 11.25 23.70
CA MET A 194 3.37 11.03 22.26
C MET A 194 4.74 11.40 21.68
N MET A 195 5.43 12.40 22.22
CA MET A 195 6.80 12.72 21.82
C MET A 195 7.80 11.62 22.23
N ARG A 196 7.54 10.91 23.33
CA ARG A 196 8.38 9.82 23.82
C ARG A 196 8.11 8.50 23.07
N ASP A 197 6.84 8.13 22.94
CA ASP A 197 6.43 6.79 22.49
C ASP A 197 5.91 6.76 21.04
N GLY A 198 5.82 7.92 20.40
CA GLY A 198 5.21 8.08 19.09
C GLY A 198 3.68 8.17 19.12
N PRO A 199 3.02 8.11 17.95
CA PRO A 199 1.57 8.30 17.83
C PRO A 199 0.80 7.16 18.50
N ILE A 200 0.02 7.49 19.53
CA ILE A 200 -0.81 6.53 20.27
C ILE A 200 -2.07 6.18 19.44
N PRO A 201 -2.52 4.90 19.45
CA PRO A 201 -3.77 4.48 18.84
C PRO A 201 -4.99 5.25 19.38
N TRP A 202 -5.97 5.53 18.52
CA TRP A 202 -7.10 6.41 18.81
C TRP A 202 -8.06 5.80 19.82
N ARG A 203 -8.03 4.46 19.94
CA ARG A 203 -8.84 3.69 20.87
C ARG A 203 -7.91 3.08 21.91
N ASP A 204 -8.26 3.34 23.16
CA ASP A 204 -7.74 2.71 24.36
C ASP A 204 -6.25 2.89 24.68
N GLY A 205 -5.36 3.21 23.74
CA GLY A 205 -3.92 3.32 24.02
C GLY A 205 -3.57 4.26 25.17
N TYR A 206 -4.11 5.49 25.18
CA TYR A 206 -3.89 6.43 26.28
C TYR A 206 -4.63 6.01 27.56
N ARG A 207 -5.85 5.47 27.44
CA ARG A 207 -6.66 5.04 28.58
C ARG A 207 -6.05 3.83 29.29
N GLU A 208 -5.46 2.93 28.52
CA GLU A 208 -4.70 1.78 28.97
C GLU A 208 -3.39 2.22 29.61
N TYR A 209 -2.66 3.16 28.97
CA TYR A 209 -1.45 3.72 29.55
C TYR A 209 -1.70 4.32 30.93
N ALA A 210 -2.77 5.11 31.08
CA ALA A 210 -3.12 5.80 32.31
C ALA A 210 -3.98 4.98 33.30
N ARG A 211 -4.30 3.72 32.97
CA ARG A 211 -5.17 2.87 33.79
C ARG A 211 -4.59 2.70 35.20
N GLY A 212 -5.44 2.85 36.21
CA GLY A 212 -5.04 2.71 37.63
C GLY A 212 -4.23 3.90 38.19
N HIS A 213 -3.88 4.89 37.38
CA HIS A 213 -3.14 6.09 37.81
C HIS A 213 -4.00 7.36 37.75
N ILE A 214 -4.94 7.42 36.81
CA ILE A 214 -5.89 8.53 36.67
C ILE A 214 -7.30 8.00 36.96
N GLU A 215 -7.96 8.56 37.98
CA GLU A 215 -9.27 8.09 38.47
C GLU A 215 -10.37 8.13 37.41
N SER A 216 -10.38 9.15 36.55
CA SER A 216 -11.38 9.30 35.50
C SER A 216 -10.84 10.07 34.30
N ILE A 217 -10.95 9.46 33.12
CA ILE A 217 -10.61 10.09 31.83
C ILE A 217 -11.93 10.39 31.12
N PRO A 218 -12.40 11.64 31.06
CA PRO A 218 -13.68 11.98 30.45
C PRO A 218 -13.68 11.67 28.94
N ARG A 219 -14.86 11.47 28.34
CA ARG A 219 -14.99 11.26 26.88
C ARG A 219 -14.41 12.42 26.04
N LYS A 220 -14.46 13.65 26.56
CA LYS A 220 -13.86 14.82 25.89
C LYS A 220 -12.34 14.70 25.68
N SER A 221 -11.67 13.82 26.42
CA SER A 221 -10.23 13.59 26.25
C SER A 221 -9.90 12.89 24.94
N ASP A 222 -10.83 12.17 24.33
CA ASP A 222 -10.61 11.52 23.03
C ASP A 222 -10.42 12.58 21.92
N SER A 223 -11.17 13.68 21.97
CA SER A 223 -10.99 14.80 21.03
C SER A 223 -9.71 15.59 21.31
N GLN A 224 -9.30 15.72 22.57
CA GLN A 224 -8.03 16.34 22.95
C GLN A 224 -6.82 15.51 22.48
N LEU A 225 -6.88 14.19 22.66
CA LEU A 225 -5.86 13.26 22.15
C LEU A 225 -5.74 13.38 20.64
N ARG A 226 -6.86 13.40 19.92
CA ARG A 226 -6.86 13.60 18.46
C ARG A 226 -6.19 14.93 18.07
N GLN A 227 -6.57 16.03 18.72
CA GLN A 227 -5.98 17.35 18.44
C GLN A 227 -4.46 17.37 18.69
N VAL A 228 -3.99 16.83 19.81
CA VAL A 228 -2.56 16.77 20.13
C VAL A 228 -1.83 15.91 19.12
N ARG A 229 -2.40 14.76 18.76
CA ARG A 229 -1.81 13.84 17.79
C ARG A 229 -1.73 14.45 16.38
N GLU A 230 -2.78 15.10 15.91
CA GLU A 230 -2.81 15.75 14.58
C GLU A 230 -1.91 16.97 14.51
N ALA A 231 -1.63 17.61 15.65
CA ALA A 231 -0.65 18.70 15.73
C ALA A 231 0.79 18.18 15.78
N LEU A 232 1.06 17.10 16.53
CA LEU A 232 2.41 16.54 16.63
C LEU A 232 2.85 15.79 15.38
N PHE A 233 1.94 15.07 14.71
CA PHE A 233 2.27 14.22 13.58
C PHE A 233 1.45 14.59 12.34
N PRO A 234 2.08 14.63 11.15
CA PRO A 234 1.39 14.99 9.92
C PRO A 234 0.22 14.04 9.64
N THR A 235 -0.93 14.63 9.29
CA THR A 235 -2.09 13.87 8.80
C THR A 235 -1.94 13.55 7.32
N PRO A 236 -2.67 12.57 6.76
CA PRO A 236 -2.64 12.30 5.32
C PRO A 236 -2.95 13.54 4.49
N LEU A 237 -3.87 14.39 4.94
CA LEU A 237 -4.22 15.64 4.26
C LEU A 237 -3.03 16.62 4.21
N VAL A 238 -2.32 16.78 5.34
CA VAL A 238 -1.12 17.62 5.41
C VAL A 238 0.01 17.05 4.55
N GLN A 239 0.23 15.72 4.60
CA GLN A 239 1.21 15.05 3.75
C GLN A 239 0.94 15.29 2.26
N TYR A 240 -0.32 15.11 1.81
CA TYR A 240 -0.68 15.42 0.42
C TYR A 240 -0.45 16.89 0.07
N ALA A 241 -0.69 17.81 1.00
CA ALA A 241 -0.43 19.23 0.76
C ALA A 241 1.06 19.53 0.55
N TYR A 242 1.94 18.96 1.37
CA TYR A 242 3.39 19.05 1.17
C TYR A 242 3.81 18.44 -0.17
N MET A 243 3.33 17.25 -0.51
CA MET A 243 3.67 16.58 -1.78
C MET A 243 3.21 17.39 -3.01
N ILE A 244 1.98 17.91 -2.99
CA ILE A 244 1.45 18.70 -4.11
C ILE A 244 2.22 20.02 -4.24
N LEU A 245 2.48 20.72 -3.13
CA LEU A 245 3.28 21.95 -3.17
C LEU A 245 4.71 21.70 -3.64
N LEU A 246 5.32 20.59 -3.25
CA LEU A 246 6.64 20.19 -3.73
C LEU A 246 6.62 20.04 -5.26
N GLY A 247 5.61 19.37 -5.81
CA GLY A 247 5.42 19.26 -7.27
C GLY A 247 5.16 20.59 -7.95
N MET A 248 4.32 21.44 -7.37
CA MET A 248 4.08 22.81 -7.86
C MET A 248 5.38 23.63 -7.90
N TYR A 249 6.27 23.42 -6.93
CA TYR A 249 7.49 24.21 -6.79
C TYR A 249 8.64 23.71 -7.65
N SER A 250 8.81 22.40 -7.74
CA SER A 250 9.93 21.74 -8.42
C SER A 250 9.63 21.36 -9.87
N GLY A 251 8.36 21.23 -10.25
CA GLY A 251 7.97 20.70 -11.57
C GLY A 251 8.10 19.17 -11.68
N ILE A 252 8.48 18.47 -10.61
CA ILE A 252 8.53 17.01 -10.59
C ILE A 252 7.11 16.45 -10.72
N VAL A 253 6.95 15.45 -11.58
CA VAL A 253 5.66 14.79 -11.80
C VAL A 253 5.21 13.97 -10.58
N PRO A 254 3.90 13.75 -10.38
CA PRO A 254 3.40 13.04 -9.19
C PRO A 254 4.05 11.67 -8.94
N ASP A 255 4.25 10.86 -9.99
CA ASP A 255 4.90 9.55 -9.88
C ASP A 255 6.36 9.65 -9.39
N GLY A 256 7.05 10.75 -9.73
CA GLY A 256 8.41 11.00 -9.24
C GLY A 256 8.44 11.45 -7.77
N ILE A 257 7.36 12.05 -7.26
CA ILE A 257 7.25 12.51 -5.87
C ILE A 257 6.77 11.39 -4.94
N SER A 258 5.88 10.51 -5.42
CA SER A 258 5.29 9.44 -4.59
C SER A 258 6.31 8.43 -4.09
N ASP A 259 7.41 8.28 -4.81
CA ASP A 259 8.41 7.26 -4.57
C ASP A 259 9.70 7.83 -3.94
N LEU A 260 9.71 9.13 -3.59
CA LEU A 260 10.85 9.76 -2.92
C LEU A 260 11.10 9.19 -1.53
N CYS A 261 12.35 8.81 -1.28
CA CYS A 261 12.85 8.39 0.03
C CYS A 261 13.91 9.37 0.56
N GLY A 262 14.29 9.24 1.83
CA GLY A 262 15.35 10.07 2.42
C GLY A 262 16.71 9.94 1.70
N GLU A 263 16.99 8.77 1.12
CA GLU A 263 18.20 8.51 0.32
C GLU A 263 18.22 9.22 -1.04
N ASP A 264 17.08 9.77 -1.48
CA ASP A 264 16.98 10.51 -2.73
C ASP A 264 17.27 12.02 -2.56
N VAL A 265 17.51 12.46 -1.31
CA VAL A 265 17.81 13.85 -0.96
C VAL A 265 19.31 14.01 -0.76
N GLU A 266 19.97 14.66 -1.72
CA GLU A 266 21.40 14.98 -1.62
C GLU A 266 21.59 16.48 -1.36
N TRP A 267 22.32 16.81 -0.30
CA TRP A 267 22.66 18.18 0.07
C TRP A 267 23.92 18.63 -0.67
N ALA A 268 23.76 19.62 -1.55
CA ALA A 268 24.84 20.28 -2.27
C ALA A 268 25.18 21.62 -1.59
N GLY A 269 25.56 21.57 -0.31
CA GLY A 269 25.77 22.73 0.56
C GLY A 269 24.54 23.11 1.39
N ASP A 270 24.55 24.29 2.00
CA ASP A 270 23.59 24.67 3.05
C ASP A 270 22.18 25.05 2.54
N SER A 271 22.02 25.28 1.23
CA SER A 271 20.76 25.79 0.66
C SER A 271 20.36 25.14 -0.65
N THR A 272 21.08 24.12 -1.08
CA THR A 272 20.88 23.48 -2.39
C THR A 272 20.69 22.00 -2.18
N ILE A 273 19.58 21.49 -2.73
CA ILE A 273 19.25 20.07 -2.69
C ILE A 273 19.15 19.57 -4.13
N LEU A 274 19.86 18.48 -4.40
CA LEU A 274 19.67 17.65 -5.58
C LEU A 274 18.69 16.53 -5.20
N LEU A 275 17.52 16.50 -5.83
CA LEU A 275 16.56 15.41 -5.67
C LEU A 275 16.73 14.41 -6.81
N SER A 276 17.00 13.15 -6.45
CA SER A 276 16.95 12.04 -7.39
C SER A 276 15.55 11.42 -7.42
N TYR A 277 14.97 11.19 -8.59
CA TYR A 277 13.66 10.55 -8.69
C TYR A 277 13.56 9.67 -9.94
N VAL A 278 12.61 8.74 -9.94
CA VAL A 278 12.31 7.91 -11.10
C VAL A 278 11.03 8.39 -11.73
N LYS A 279 11.11 8.84 -12.98
CA LYS A 279 9.93 9.24 -13.72
C LYS A 279 9.26 8.00 -14.31
N GLY A 280 8.39 7.34 -13.56
CA GLY A 280 7.53 6.24 -14.06
C GLY A 280 8.25 5.24 -14.98
N ARG A 281 7.94 5.28 -16.29
CA ARG A 281 8.51 4.36 -17.31
C ARG A 281 9.92 4.71 -17.80
N THR A 282 10.50 5.80 -17.34
CA THR A 282 11.81 6.30 -17.78
C THR A 282 12.90 6.05 -16.72
N SER A 283 14.13 6.44 -17.01
CA SER A 283 15.30 6.24 -16.14
C SER A 283 15.29 7.17 -14.91
N ARG A 284 16.22 6.95 -13.99
CA ARG A 284 16.50 7.85 -12.88
C ARG A 284 16.87 9.24 -13.43
N GLU A 285 16.25 10.28 -12.87
CA GLU A 285 16.53 11.68 -13.13
C GLU A 285 16.98 12.34 -11.82
N SER A 286 17.67 13.47 -11.94
CA SER A 286 18.07 14.29 -10.79
C SER A 286 17.85 15.76 -11.11
N VAL A 287 17.29 16.52 -10.16
CA VAL A 287 17.00 17.94 -10.36
C VAL A 287 17.42 18.79 -9.16
N ASN A 288 18.06 19.91 -9.43
CA ASN A 288 18.27 20.95 -8.42
C ASN A 288 16.93 21.65 -8.17
N ILE A 289 16.41 21.54 -6.94
CA ILE A 289 15.13 22.14 -6.61
C ILE A 289 15.28 23.62 -6.23
N PRO A 290 14.28 24.47 -6.55
CA PRO A 290 14.35 25.89 -6.21
C PRO A 290 14.25 26.10 -4.71
N GLY A 291 14.80 27.21 -4.19
CA GLY A 291 14.87 27.46 -2.74
C GLY A 291 13.53 27.44 -2.00
N ARG A 292 12.40 27.72 -2.68
CA ARG A 292 11.06 27.55 -2.10
C ARG A 292 10.70 26.08 -1.81
N ALA A 293 11.16 25.16 -2.67
CA ALA A 293 10.98 23.72 -2.49
C ALA A 293 11.94 23.18 -1.43
N VAL A 294 13.18 23.70 -1.37
CA VAL A 294 14.15 23.37 -0.30
C VAL A 294 13.55 23.68 1.07
N ARG A 295 13.07 24.91 1.30
CA ARG A 295 12.43 25.31 2.57
C ARG A 295 11.20 24.48 2.92
N LEU A 296 10.43 24.07 1.91
CA LEU A 296 9.26 23.22 2.13
C LEU A 296 9.70 21.81 2.57
N LEU A 297 10.75 21.26 1.95
CA LEU A 297 11.29 19.94 2.28
C LEU A 297 11.96 19.94 3.66
N GLU A 298 12.75 20.95 4.00
CA GLU A 298 13.31 21.14 5.35
C GLU A 298 12.22 21.09 6.42
N ARG A 299 11.15 21.86 6.20
CA ARG A 299 10.01 21.90 7.11
C ARG A 299 9.32 20.55 7.20
N TRP A 300 9.15 19.85 6.07
CA TRP A 300 8.58 18.51 6.06
C TRP A 300 9.44 17.53 6.86
N LEU A 301 10.76 17.52 6.66
CA LEU A 301 11.69 16.65 7.39
C LEU A 301 11.58 16.89 8.89
N GLN A 302 11.60 18.15 9.34
CA GLN A 302 11.41 18.50 10.75
C GLN A 302 10.04 18.07 11.31
N PHE A 303 8.97 18.15 10.51
CA PHE A 303 7.62 17.75 10.95
C PHE A 303 7.45 16.21 10.94
N SER A 304 8.17 15.52 10.06
CA SER A 304 8.05 14.07 9.86
C SER A 304 9.00 13.25 10.73
N GLU A 305 10.09 13.86 11.23
CA GLU A 305 10.97 13.24 12.22
C GLU A 305 10.32 13.28 13.60
N PRO A 306 10.01 12.12 14.22
CA PRO A 306 9.73 12.10 15.65
C PRO A 306 11.03 12.46 16.39
N ALA A 307 10.97 13.34 17.39
CA ALA A 307 12.12 13.63 18.23
C ALA A 307 12.73 12.32 18.80
N PRO A 308 14.05 12.27 19.03
CA PRO A 308 14.73 11.02 19.35
C PRO A 308 14.13 10.35 20.58
N ALA A 309 13.80 9.07 20.42
CA ALA A 309 13.67 8.16 21.55
C ALA A 309 14.95 8.23 22.38
N SER A 310 14.83 8.41 23.70
CA SER A 310 15.96 8.22 24.62
C SER A 310 16.61 6.85 24.39
N PRO A 311 17.93 6.71 24.63
CA PRO A 311 18.74 5.59 24.12
C PRO A 311 18.47 4.31 24.90
N MET A 312 17.33 3.69 24.62
CA MET A 312 17.07 2.28 24.84
C MET A 312 16.08 1.89 23.75
N THR A 313 16.64 1.50 22.61
CA THR A 313 16.09 0.75 21.47
C THR A 313 16.37 1.47 20.15
N ASN A 314 17.62 1.37 19.70
CA ASN A 314 17.97 1.55 18.29
C ASN A 314 17.37 0.40 17.49
N ALA A 315 16.42 0.70 16.60
CA ALA A 315 16.22 -0.06 15.37
C ALA A 315 15.51 0.84 14.34
N ALA A 316 16.25 1.19 13.29
CA ALA A 316 15.77 1.89 12.12
C ALA A 316 14.49 1.22 11.56
N ALA A 317 13.43 2.02 11.38
CA ALA A 317 12.19 1.60 10.74
C ALA A 317 11.86 2.51 9.55
N CYS A 318 12.76 2.53 8.56
CA CYS A 318 12.45 2.90 7.19
C CYS A 318 12.88 1.75 6.28
N CYS A 319 12.19 0.61 6.37
CA CYS A 319 12.16 -0.45 5.33
C CYS A 319 11.17 -1.55 5.74
N GLY A 320 10.19 -1.82 4.88
CA GLY A 320 9.55 -3.13 4.64
C GLY A 320 9.19 -4.08 5.80
N SER A 321 7.87 -4.30 5.92
CA SER A 321 7.16 -5.51 6.41
C SER A 321 6.63 -5.47 7.85
N PRO A 322 5.39 -5.97 8.03
CA PRO A 322 5.27 -7.32 8.57
C PRO A 322 4.35 -8.22 7.73
N THR A 323 4.92 -9.35 7.35
CA THR A 323 4.21 -10.63 7.24
C THR A 323 3.44 -10.91 8.55
N ALA A 324 2.13 -10.70 8.54
CA ALA A 324 1.26 -11.29 9.54
C ALA A 324 0.85 -12.69 9.06
N ARG A 325 1.49 -13.72 9.63
CA ARG A 325 0.92 -15.07 9.71
C ARG A 325 -0.39 -14.96 10.49
N MET A 326 -1.51 -15.28 9.84
CA MET A 326 -2.72 -15.68 10.57
C MET A 326 -2.45 -17.00 11.29
N PRO A 327 -2.79 -17.14 12.58
CA PRO A 327 -2.95 -18.45 13.18
C PRO A 327 -4.29 -19.05 12.74
N ASP A 328 -4.21 -20.26 12.20
CA ASP A 328 -5.31 -21.21 12.05
C ASP A 328 -6.00 -21.41 13.41
N ASP A 329 -7.30 -21.12 13.49
CA ASP A 329 -8.16 -21.58 14.59
C ASP A 329 -9.23 -22.52 14.02
N ARG A 330 -8.83 -23.78 13.85
CA ARG A 330 -9.72 -24.93 13.65
C ARG A 330 -9.30 -26.05 14.57
N SER A 331 -9.71 -26.01 15.85
CA SER A 331 -10.05 -27.24 16.60
C SER A 331 -10.46 -26.94 18.04
N ALA A 332 -11.77 -26.95 18.32
CA ALA A 332 -12.31 -27.53 19.56
C ALA A 332 -13.85 -27.66 19.47
N ARG A 333 -14.32 -28.68 18.74
CA ARG A 333 -15.61 -29.28 19.04
C ARG A 333 -15.50 -29.93 20.42
N ARG A 334 -16.29 -29.49 21.40
CA ARG A 334 -16.62 -30.31 22.58
C ARG A 334 -18.00 -30.95 22.42
N PRO A 335 -18.17 -32.21 22.84
CA PRO A 335 -19.39 -32.97 22.60
C PRO A 335 -20.47 -32.62 23.63
N ARG A 336 -21.72 -32.60 23.14
CA ARG A 336 -22.94 -32.43 23.91
C ARG A 336 -23.38 -33.84 24.34
N THR A 337 -23.17 -34.21 25.59
CA THR A 337 -23.78 -35.40 26.21
C THR A 337 -24.94 -34.96 27.09
N GLY A 338 -26.11 -35.52 26.81
CA GLY A 338 -27.38 -35.14 27.42
C GLY A 338 -27.57 -35.61 28.85
N LYS A 339 -28.55 -34.98 29.51
CA LYS A 339 -29.42 -35.63 30.47
C LYS A 339 -30.85 -35.20 30.18
N SER A 340 -31.68 -36.20 30.00
CA SER A 340 -33.14 -36.14 29.91
C SER A 340 -33.71 -36.05 31.33
N ALA A 341 -34.73 -35.20 31.53
CA ALA A 341 -35.75 -35.44 32.55
C ALA A 341 -37.02 -34.65 32.20
N VAL A 342 -38.08 -35.42 32.04
CA VAL A 342 -39.49 -35.07 31.91
C VAL A 342 -40.00 -34.41 33.20
N ALA A 343 -40.85 -33.38 33.10
CA ALA A 343 -42.17 -33.32 33.73
C ALA A 343 -42.81 -31.92 33.64
N SER A 344 -43.98 -31.90 33.03
CA SER A 344 -45.16 -31.07 33.27
C SER A 344 -45.22 -30.26 34.58
N SER A 345 -45.70 -29.01 34.49
CA SER A 345 -47.01 -28.58 35.04
C SER A 345 -47.09 -27.07 35.35
N THR A 346 -48.21 -26.47 34.92
CA THR A 346 -48.97 -25.37 35.55
C THR A 346 -48.40 -23.95 35.75
N ARG A 347 -49.07 -23.03 35.03
CA ARG A 347 -49.83 -21.83 35.52
C ARG A 347 -49.13 -20.64 36.21
N SER A 348 -49.50 -19.48 35.64
CA SER A 348 -49.93 -18.22 36.28
C SER A 348 -48.90 -17.10 36.55
N ALA A 349 -49.24 -15.93 35.97
CA ALA A 349 -49.16 -14.55 36.49
C ALA A 349 -47.91 -14.17 37.31
N TRP A 350 -47.12 -13.18 36.91
CA TRP A 350 -47.43 -11.74 36.83
C TRP A 350 -46.44 -11.03 35.91
#